data_AF-A0AAW2XZQ3-F1
#
_entry.id   AF-A0AAW2XZQ3-F1
#
_cell.length_a   1.000
_cell.length_b   1.000
_cell.length_c   1.000
_cell.angle_alpha   90.00
_cell.angle_beta   90.00
_cell.angle_gamma   90.00
#
_symmetry.space_group_name_H-M   'P 1'
#
loop_
_entity.id
_entity.type
_entity.pdbx_description
1 polymer ?
#
loop_
_entity_poly.entity_id
_entity_poly.type
_entity_poly.pdbx_seq_one_letter_code
_entity_poly.pdbx_strand_id
1 'polypeptide(L)'
;MQEHILYKKSYTHPLLRCLSIEEGIHILQEIHSGCCGTHASTRMLANKALRAGYFWPIMKQDAIRLWGMDIVGPFPLAPGQRKFLLVAIDYFIKWVEAEPLARITKEKAEEYKNGVKACTSGKDSPQWLILRQTGKSKTTPRGSTGESPFSLVYGTEAIIPAELGLPSHRIMNFSEECNENLLRENLDFIEELREKAFLCIQRYKNIMINSYNKRVKSRSFQVGDLVLRRVDTLRPVGKLDPTW
;
A
#
# COMPACT_ATOMS: atom_id res chain seq x y z
N MET A 1 -2.79 -23.39 -34.36
CA MET A 1 -1.54 -22.62 -34.22
C MET A 1 -1.24 -22.53 -32.74
N GLN A 2 -0.17 -23.17 -32.25
CA GLN A 2 0.32 -22.88 -30.90
C GLN A 2 0.80 -21.43 -30.90
N GLU A 3 0.20 -20.57 -30.07
CA GLU A 3 0.80 -19.28 -29.76
C GLU A 3 2.21 -19.51 -29.24
N HIS A 4 3.19 -18.76 -29.74
CA HIS A 4 4.56 -18.80 -29.24
C HIS A 4 4.59 -18.18 -27.84
N ILE A 5 4.30 -18.99 -26.82
CA ILE A 5 4.33 -18.57 -25.41
C ILE A 5 5.78 -18.29 -25.03
N LEU A 6 6.06 -17.03 -24.68
CA LEU A 6 7.38 -16.57 -24.25
C LEU A 6 7.56 -16.82 -22.74
N TYR A 7 8.75 -17.25 -22.34
CA TYR A 7 9.11 -17.44 -20.93
C TYR A 7 10.37 -16.66 -20.57
N LYS A 8 10.41 -16.09 -19.37
CA LYS A 8 11.58 -15.46 -18.77
C LYS A 8 12.19 -16.38 -17.72
N LYS A 9 13.51 -16.57 -17.80
CA LYS A 9 14.29 -17.28 -16.77
C LYS A 9 14.40 -16.40 -15.51
N SER A 10 14.06 -16.96 -14.36
CA SER A 10 14.20 -16.31 -13.05
C SER A 10 15.32 -16.99 -12.26
N TYR A 11 15.98 -16.22 -11.38
CA TYR A 11 17.10 -16.72 -10.56
C TYR A 11 16.62 -17.55 -9.36
N THR A 12 15.43 -17.23 -8.85
CA THR A 12 14.84 -17.80 -7.62
C THR A 12 13.51 -18.52 -7.85
N HIS A 13 12.96 -18.45 -9.07
CA HIS A 13 11.64 -19.00 -9.41
C HIS A 13 11.72 -19.85 -10.71
N PRO A 14 10.79 -20.80 -10.95
CA PRO A 14 10.68 -21.51 -12.23
C PRO A 14 10.44 -20.55 -13.41
N LEU A 15 10.49 -21.06 -14.65
CA LEU A 15 10.25 -20.27 -15.87
C LEU A 15 8.96 -19.46 -15.74
N LEU A 16 9.08 -18.13 -15.85
CA LEU A 16 7.95 -17.20 -15.73
C LEU A 16 7.33 -17.00 -17.11
N ARG A 17 6.03 -17.26 -17.27
CA ARG A 17 5.31 -16.95 -18.50
C ARG A 17 5.25 -15.43 -18.68
N CYS A 18 5.73 -14.96 -19.82
CA CYS A 18 5.62 -13.56 -20.21
C CYS A 18 4.18 -13.28 -20.64
N LEU A 19 3.58 -12.27 -20.02
CA LEU A 19 2.24 -11.78 -20.34
C LEU A 19 2.33 -10.47 -21.15
N SER A 20 1.33 -10.22 -21.97
CA SER A 20 1.03 -8.87 -22.45
C SER A 20 0.65 -7.95 -21.29
N ILE A 21 0.66 -6.63 -21.52
CA ILE A 21 0.27 -5.65 -20.50
C ILE A 21 -1.20 -5.84 -20.12
N GLU A 22 -2.06 -6.11 -21.11
CA GLU A 22 -3.49 -6.34 -20.94
C GLU A 22 -3.77 -7.56 -20.05
N GLU A 23 -3.11 -8.70 -20.32
CA GLU A 23 -3.18 -9.90 -19.49
C GLU A 23 -2.62 -9.65 -18.09
N GLY A 24 -1.50 -8.94 -17.98
CA GLY A 24 -0.88 -8.59 -16.70
C GLY A 24 -1.79 -7.75 -15.81
N ILE A 25 -2.48 -6.77 -16.37
CA ILE A 25 -3.47 -5.94 -15.65
C ILE A 25 -4.64 -6.80 -15.19
N HIS A 26 -5.15 -7.69 -16.03
CA HIS A 26 -6.26 -8.57 -15.67
C HIS A 26 -5.89 -9.48 -14.49
N ILE A 27 -4.70 -10.10 -14.54
CA ILE A 27 -4.16 -10.91 -13.45
C ILE A 27 -3.98 -10.09 -12.17
N LEU A 28 -3.48 -8.85 -12.25
CA LEU A 28 -3.39 -7.98 -11.07
C LEU A 28 -4.78 -7.66 -10.48
N GLN A 29 -5.79 -7.40 -11.31
CA GLN A 29 -7.16 -7.12 -10.87
C GLN A 29 -7.80 -8.34 -10.21
N GLU A 30 -7.60 -9.53 -10.75
CA GLU A 30 -8.04 -10.78 -10.13
C GLU A 30 -7.33 -11.06 -8.81
N ILE A 31 -6.00 -10.85 -8.73
CA ILE A 31 -5.26 -11.03 -7.49
C ILE A 31 -5.70 -10.01 -6.42
N HIS A 32 -6.09 -8.80 -6.84
CA HIS A 32 -6.58 -7.74 -5.95
C HIS A 32 -8.01 -7.97 -5.47
N SER A 33 -8.92 -8.39 -6.37
CA SER A 33 -10.37 -8.35 -6.17
C SER A 33 -11.04 -9.74 -6.13
N GLY A 34 -10.30 -10.80 -6.44
CA GLY A 34 -10.83 -12.18 -6.49
C GLY A 34 -11.13 -12.78 -5.12
N CYS A 35 -11.58 -14.04 -5.10
CA CYS A 35 -11.92 -14.79 -3.88
C CYS A 35 -10.73 -15.00 -2.92
N CYS A 36 -9.50 -14.96 -3.44
CA CYS A 36 -8.24 -14.94 -2.68
C CYS A 36 -7.64 -13.53 -2.60
N GLY A 37 -8.47 -12.50 -2.83
CA GLY A 37 -8.17 -11.08 -2.82
C GLY A 37 -7.71 -10.65 -1.44
N THR A 38 -6.41 -10.66 -1.24
CA THR A 38 -5.79 -9.95 -0.13
C THR A 38 -5.81 -8.47 -0.53
N HIS A 39 -6.41 -7.57 0.25
CA HIS A 39 -6.15 -6.12 0.16
C HIS A 39 -4.64 -5.90 0.37
N ALA A 40 -3.93 -6.00 -0.74
CA ALA A 40 -2.50 -6.20 -0.87
C ALA A 40 -1.93 -4.96 -1.53
N SER A 41 -0.74 -4.56 -1.12
CA SER A 41 -0.08 -3.47 -1.80
C SER A 41 0.28 -3.83 -3.24
N THR A 42 0.53 -2.77 -3.96
CA THR A 42 1.21 -2.67 -5.23
C THR A 42 2.37 -3.68 -5.39
N ARG A 43 3.39 -3.66 -4.53
CA ARG A 43 4.54 -4.58 -4.63
C ARG A 43 4.18 -6.04 -4.32
N MET A 44 3.18 -6.25 -3.48
CA MET A 44 2.71 -7.59 -3.09
C MET A 44 1.89 -8.25 -4.21
N LEU A 45 1.08 -7.48 -4.92
CA LEU A 45 0.37 -7.90 -6.12
C LEU A 45 1.35 -8.38 -7.20
N ALA A 46 2.40 -7.59 -7.46
CA ALA A 46 3.47 -7.98 -8.39
C ALA A 46 4.21 -9.25 -7.92
N ASN A 47 4.59 -9.34 -6.64
CA ASN A 47 5.26 -10.53 -6.11
C ASN A 47 4.36 -11.78 -6.08
N LYS A 48 3.04 -11.62 -5.95
CA LYS A 48 2.09 -12.73 -6.02
C LYS A 48 1.92 -13.22 -7.46
N ALA A 49 1.90 -12.31 -8.44
CA ALA A 49 1.97 -12.67 -9.85
C ALA A 49 3.29 -13.38 -10.22
N LEU A 50 4.44 -12.89 -9.72
CA LEU A 50 5.74 -13.56 -9.90
C LEU A 50 5.76 -14.96 -9.32
N ARG A 51 5.27 -15.15 -8.09
CA ARG A 51 5.20 -16.46 -7.43
C ARG A 51 4.22 -17.42 -8.10
N ALA A 52 3.18 -16.90 -8.74
CA ALA A 52 2.26 -17.67 -9.56
C ALA A 52 2.85 -18.02 -10.95
N GLY A 53 4.06 -17.57 -11.26
CA GLY A 53 4.75 -17.90 -12.51
C GLY A 53 4.54 -16.91 -13.65
N TYR A 54 4.07 -15.69 -13.38
CA TYR A 54 3.80 -14.66 -14.40
C TYR A 54 4.80 -13.51 -14.36
N PHE A 55 5.14 -12.97 -15.52
CA PHE A 55 6.03 -11.82 -15.66
C PHE A 55 5.59 -10.88 -16.78
N TRP A 56 5.72 -9.57 -16.58
CA TRP A 56 5.73 -8.59 -17.66
C TRP A 56 6.59 -7.37 -17.26
N PRO A 57 7.17 -6.63 -18.23
CA PRO A 57 8.25 -5.67 -17.96
C PRO A 57 7.92 -4.55 -16.97
N ILE A 58 6.65 -4.14 -16.87
CA ILE A 58 6.19 -3.03 -16.03
C ILE A 58 5.27 -3.46 -14.88
N MET A 59 5.27 -4.74 -14.50
CA MET A 59 4.36 -5.30 -13.50
C MET A 59 4.37 -4.60 -12.14
N LYS A 60 5.55 -4.14 -11.69
CA LYS A 60 5.67 -3.37 -10.44
C LYS A 60 4.95 -2.01 -10.58
N GLN A 61 5.08 -1.36 -11.74
CA GLN A 61 4.44 -0.08 -12.05
C GLN A 61 2.93 -0.21 -12.23
N ASP A 62 2.46 -1.29 -12.87
CA ASP A 62 1.03 -1.55 -13.04
C ASP A 62 0.37 -1.90 -11.71
N ALA A 63 1.06 -2.64 -10.85
CA ALA A 63 0.55 -2.94 -9.53
C ALA A 63 0.49 -1.68 -8.65
N ILE A 64 1.37 -0.68 -8.88
CA ILE A 64 1.27 0.65 -8.27
C ILE A 64 -0.06 1.34 -8.55
N ARG A 65 -0.77 0.98 -9.62
CA ARG A 65 -2.09 1.56 -9.90
C ARG A 65 -3.21 1.08 -8.96
N LEU A 66 -2.93 0.14 -8.06
CA LEU A 66 -3.89 -0.53 -7.16
C LEU A 66 -3.71 -0.11 -5.67
N TRP A 67 -3.61 1.20 -5.39
CA TRP A 67 -3.60 1.75 -4.01
C TRP A 67 -5.00 1.86 -3.42
N GLY A 68 -5.09 1.91 -2.09
CA GLY A 68 -6.35 2.18 -1.37
C GLY A 68 -6.54 3.68 -1.18
N MET A 69 -7.67 4.20 -1.65
CA MET A 69 -8.12 5.57 -1.38
C MET A 69 -9.25 5.53 -0.36
N ASP A 70 -9.28 6.52 0.53
CA ASP A 70 -10.42 6.74 1.41
C ASP A 70 -10.69 8.23 1.61
N ILE A 71 -11.91 8.56 2.01
CA ILE A 71 -12.32 9.91 2.41
C ILE A 71 -12.58 9.89 3.92
N VAL A 72 -11.89 10.77 4.64
CA VAL A 72 -12.10 10.92 6.08
C VAL A 72 -12.75 12.28 6.37
N GLY A 73 -13.86 12.26 7.11
CA GLY A 73 -14.61 13.45 7.51
C GLY A 73 -16.12 13.25 7.47
N PRO A 74 -16.91 14.33 7.63
CA PRO A 74 -16.46 15.73 7.78
C PRO A 74 -15.89 16.03 9.18
N PHE A 75 -14.86 16.89 9.22
CA PHE A 75 -14.25 17.44 10.42
C PHE A 75 -14.76 18.87 10.72
N PRO A 76 -14.55 19.39 11.95
CA PRO A 76 -14.69 20.82 12.19
C PRO A 76 -13.90 21.65 11.18
N LEU A 77 -14.42 22.82 10.81
CA LEU A 77 -13.82 23.67 9.79
C LEU A 77 -12.41 24.10 10.17
N ALA A 78 -11.44 23.71 9.34
CA ALA A 78 -10.07 24.20 9.41
C ALA A 78 -9.90 25.47 8.55
N PRO A 79 -8.78 26.20 8.68
CA PRO A 79 -8.43 27.30 7.78
C PRO A 79 -8.61 26.91 6.30
N GLY A 80 -9.21 27.80 5.51
CA GLY A 80 -9.60 27.52 4.12
C GLY A 80 -10.84 26.64 3.97
N GLN A 81 -11.69 26.55 5.01
CA GLN A 81 -12.95 25.79 5.02
C GLN A 81 -12.77 24.28 4.74
N ARG A 82 -11.56 23.76 4.94
CA ARG A 82 -11.23 22.35 4.72
C ARG A 82 -11.87 21.52 5.83
N LYS A 83 -12.61 20.48 5.43
CA LYS A 83 -13.35 19.60 6.35
C LYS A 83 -13.27 18.12 5.98
N PHE A 84 -12.63 17.78 4.87
CA PHE A 84 -12.38 16.40 4.48
C PHE A 84 -10.89 16.17 4.28
N LEU A 85 -10.47 14.92 4.40
CA LEU A 85 -9.16 14.44 3.98
C LEU A 85 -9.38 13.37 2.90
N LEU A 86 -8.80 13.56 1.72
CA LEU A 86 -8.55 12.44 0.80
C LEU A 86 -7.28 11.76 1.26
N VAL A 87 -7.34 10.46 1.53
CA VAL A 87 -6.22 9.68 2.06
C VAL A 87 -5.88 8.59 1.07
N ALA A 88 -4.60 8.45 0.73
CA ALA A 88 -4.10 7.33 -0.05
C ALA A 88 -3.14 6.52 0.83
N ILE A 89 -3.40 5.23 0.94
CA ILE A 89 -2.62 4.33 1.79
C ILE A 89 -2.02 3.22 0.93
N ASP A 90 -0.69 3.11 0.96
CA ASP A 90 -0.05 1.86 0.56
C ASP A 90 -0.15 0.87 1.72
N TYR A 91 -0.93 -0.19 1.53
CA TYR A 91 -1.24 -1.15 2.58
C TYR A 91 -0.06 -1.97 3.10
N PHE A 92 1.07 -2.00 2.40
CA PHE A 92 2.26 -2.78 2.77
C PHE A 92 3.29 -1.92 3.48
N ILE A 93 3.74 -0.84 2.85
CA ILE A 93 4.68 0.09 3.49
C ILE A 93 3.99 1.00 4.52
N LYS A 94 2.65 0.93 4.63
CA LYS A 94 1.82 1.78 5.50
C LYS A 94 2.09 3.26 5.27
N TRP A 95 2.49 3.60 4.06
CA TRP A 95 2.74 4.96 3.64
C TRP A 95 1.40 5.65 3.42
N VAL A 96 1.25 6.80 4.06
CA VAL A 96 0.02 7.59 4.02
C VAL A 96 0.33 8.93 3.40
N GLU A 97 -0.35 9.22 2.30
CA GLU A 97 -0.52 10.57 1.79
C GLU A 97 -1.94 11.03 2.15
N ALA A 98 -2.09 12.32 2.47
CA ALA A 98 -3.38 12.90 2.78
C ALA A 98 -3.46 14.35 2.29
N GLU A 99 -4.53 14.66 1.54
CA GLU A 99 -4.82 16.02 1.08
C GLU A 99 -6.11 16.54 1.73
N PRO A 100 -6.04 17.70 2.42
CA PRO A 100 -7.22 18.31 3.00
C PRO A 100 -8.04 19.10 1.98
N LEU A 101 -9.35 18.84 1.93
CA LEU A 101 -10.30 19.44 1.00
C LEU A 101 -11.48 20.11 1.70
N ALA A 102 -11.96 21.21 1.13
CA ALA A 102 -13.22 21.85 1.53
C ALA A 102 -14.45 21.09 1.00
N ARG A 103 -14.34 20.55 -0.21
CA ARG A 103 -15.38 19.75 -0.87
C ARG A 103 -14.74 18.58 -1.60
N ILE A 104 -15.37 17.41 -1.51
CA ILE A 104 -14.99 16.25 -2.31
C ILE A 104 -15.61 16.40 -3.70
N THR A 105 -14.78 16.42 -4.73
CA THR A 105 -15.22 16.39 -6.13
C THR A 105 -14.40 15.36 -6.90
N LYS A 106 -14.94 14.89 -8.04
CA LYS A 106 -14.26 13.91 -8.88
C LYS A 106 -12.94 14.45 -9.43
N GLU A 107 -12.91 15.72 -9.80
CA GLU A 107 -11.74 16.39 -10.37
C GLU A 107 -10.60 16.42 -9.35
N LYS A 108 -10.91 16.80 -8.10
CA LYS A 108 -9.94 16.80 -7.01
C LYS A 108 -9.44 15.41 -6.66
N ALA A 109 -10.32 14.40 -6.73
CA ALA A 109 -9.91 13.01 -6.53
C ALA A 109 -8.95 12.52 -7.63
N GLU A 110 -9.19 12.83 -8.90
CA GLU A 110 -8.30 12.45 -10.00
C GLU A 110 -6.96 13.22 -9.97
N GLU A 111 -6.96 14.50 -9.61
CA GLU A 111 -5.76 15.29 -9.38
C GLU A 111 -4.89 14.67 -8.29
N TYR A 112 -5.47 14.40 -7.12
CA TYR A 112 -4.80 13.77 -5.99
C TYR A 112 -4.23 12.39 -6.36
N LYS A 113 -5.03 11.57 -7.04
CA LYS A 113 -4.62 10.27 -7.59
C LYS A 113 -3.40 10.36 -8.50
N ASN A 114 -3.32 11.38 -9.36
CA ASN A 114 -2.18 11.58 -10.24
C ASN A 114 -0.94 12.07 -9.46
N GLY A 115 -1.12 12.94 -8.46
CA GLY A 115 -0.04 13.36 -7.55
C GLY A 115 0.56 12.21 -6.75
N VAL A 116 -0.26 11.31 -6.21
CA VAL A 116 0.20 10.12 -5.46
C VAL A 116 1.00 9.16 -6.35
N LYS A 117 0.60 8.99 -7.62
CA LYS A 117 1.37 8.18 -8.60
C LYS A 117 2.76 8.77 -8.88
N ALA A 118 2.88 10.10 -8.95
CA ALA A 118 4.17 10.76 -9.12
C ALA A 118 5.08 10.52 -7.91
N CYS A 119 4.57 10.73 -6.69
CA CYS A 119 5.33 10.57 -5.44
C CYS A 119 5.84 9.13 -5.21
N THR A 120 5.05 8.12 -5.59
CA THR A 120 5.42 6.69 -5.44
C THR A 120 6.39 6.20 -6.51
N SER A 121 6.55 6.93 -7.61
CA SER A 121 7.47 6.60 -8.71
C SER A 121 8.91 7.10 -8.50
N GLY A 122 9.19 7.79 -7.39
CA GLY A 122 10.53 8.31 -7.04
C GLY A 122 11.01 9.47 -7.92
N LYS A 123 10.18 9.97 -8.84
CA LYS A 123 10.55 11.05 -9.78
C LYS A 123 10.45 12.45 -9.20
N ASP A 124 9.66 12.64 -8.15
CA ASP A 124 9.59 13.87 -7.39
C ASP A 124 9.48 13.50 -5.92
N SER A 125 10.50 13.83 -5.13
CA SER A 125 10.35 13.97 -3.68
C SER A 125 10.05 15.45 -3.44
N PRO A 126 8.80 15.84 -3.15
CA PRO A 126 8.53 17.23 -2.85
C PRO A 126 9.30 17.63 -1.60
N GLN A 127 10.06 18.72 -1.68
CA GLN A 127 10.84 19.30 -0.56
C GLN A 127 10.02 19.57 0.72
N TRP A 128 8.68 19.51 0.66
CA TRP A 128 7.79 19.72 1.79
C TRP A 128 7.47 18.46 2.62
N LEU A 129 8.14 17.31 2.38
CA LEU A 129 7.75 16.01 2.94
C LEU A 129 7.83 15.82 4.47
N ILE A 130 8.11 16.85 5.25
CA ILE A 130 8.08 16.79 6.72
C ILE A 130 7.08 17.82 7.26
N LEU A 131 5.78 17.59 7.01
CA LEU A 131 4.77 18.12 7.92
C LEU A 131 4.88 17.35 9.24
N ARG A 132 4.88 18.08 10.36
CA ARG A 132 5.10 17.56 11.73
C ARG A 132 4.24 16.33 12.09
N GLN A 133 3.03 16.21 11.51
CA GLN A 133 2.11 15.09 11.72
C GLN A 133 2.44 13.86 10.85
N THR A 134 2.76 14.05 9.57
CA THR A 134 3.03 12.96 8.62
C THR A 134 4.44 12.38 8.81
N GLY A 135 5.42 13.21 9.17
CA GLY A 135 6.79 12.76 9.49
C GLY A 135 6.82 11.70 10.59
N LYS A 136 6.12 11.93 11.71
CA LYS A 136 6.05 10.96 12.83
C LYS A 136 5.49 9.60 12.39
N SER A 137 4.48 9.61 11.52
CA SER A 137 3.84 8.39 11.01
C SER A 137 4.76 7.60 10.06
N LYS A 138 5.70 8.27 9.39
CA LYS A 138 6.60 7.70 8.38
C LYS A 138 7.90 7.17 9.00
N THR A 139 8.36 7.74 10.11
CA THR A 139 9.64 7.36 10.77
C THR A 139 9.46 6.47 12.01
N THR A 140 8.23 6.08 12.37
CA THR A 140 7.98 5.20 13.52
C THR A 140 7.73 3.76 13.05
N PRO A 141 8.46 2.76 13.58
CA PRO A 141 8.18 1.35 13.31
C PRO A 141 6.73 0.97 13.61
N ARG A 142 6.13 0.14 12.75
CA ARG A 142 4.76 -0.34 12.98
C ARG A 142 4.81 -1.73 13.60
N GLY A 143 4.00 -1.97 14.62
CA GLY A 143 3.92 -3.29 15.27
C GLY A 143 3.59 -4.45 14.32
N SER A 144 2.93 -4.16 13.19
CA SER A 144 2.65 -5.17 12.15
C SER A 144 3.83 -5.51 11.24
N THR A 145 4.81 -4.62 11.09
CA THR A 145 5.96 -4.78 10.17
C THR A 145 7.29 -4.92 10.90
N GLY A 146 7.40 -4.42 12.14
CA GLY A 146 8.69 -4.27 12.84
C GLY A 146 9.54 -3.12 12.33
N GLU A 147 9.29 -2.66 11.11
CA GLU A 147 10.03 -1.59 10.42
C GLU A 147 9.20 -0.32 10.25
N SER A 148 9.86 0.83 10.06
CA SER A 148 9.20 2.10 9.72
C SER A 148 8.81 2.17 8.23
N PRO A 149 7.75 2.91 7.88
CA PRO A 149 7.43 3.18 6.47
C PRO A 149 8.59 3.79 5.67
N PHE A 150 9.39 4.66 6.27
CA PHE A 150 10.53 5.31 5.62
C PHE A 150 11.63 4.29 5.28
N SER A 151 12.02 3.42 6.22
CA SER A 151 12.97 2.34 5.97
C SER A 151 12.48 1.37 4.89
N LEU A 152 11.19 1.04 4.87
CA LEU A 152 10.61 0.18 3.83
C LEU A 152 10.61 0.81 2.42
N VAL A 153 10.67 2.13 2.31
CA VAL A 153 10.72 2.86 1.03
C VAL A 153 12.17 3.06 0.58
N TYR A 154 13.01 3.60 1.46
CA TYR A 154 14.35 4.10 1.15
C TYR A 154 15.50 3.18 1.60
N GLY A 155 15.21 2.08 2.30
CA GLY A 155 16.19 1.09 2.73
C GLY A 155 16.99 1.48 3.97
N THR A 156 16.80 2.69 4.49
CA THR A 156 17.48 3.21 5.68
C THR A 156 16.54 4.10 6.49
N GLU A 157 16.82 4.27 7.79
CA GLU A 157 16.04 5.16 8.66
C GLU A 157 16.37 6.63 8.43
N ALA A 158 15.31 7.45 8.46
CA ALA A 158 15.42 8.90 8.32
C ALA A 158 16.21 9.52 9.48
N ILE A 159 16.92 10.61 9.21
CA ILE A 159 17.45 11.48 10.26
C ILE A 159 16.27 12.19 10.92
N ILE A 160 16.09 11.97 12.22
CA ILE A 160 15.03 12.65 12.98
C ILE A 160 15.43 14.09 13.29
N PRO A 161 14.47 15.03 13.38
CA PRO A 161 14.79 16.44 13.66
C PRO A 161 15.58 16.69 14.95
N ALA A 162 15.47 15.80 15.95
CA ALA A 162 16.24 15.90 17.19
C ALA A 162 17.76 15.73 16.97
N GLU A 163 18.17 14.91 16.00
CA GLU A 163 19.59 14.71 15.68
C GLU A 163 20.23 15.95 15.04
N LEU A 164 19.43 16.84 14.43
CA LEU A 164 19.91 18.12 13.90
C LEU A 164 20.21 19.14 15.01
N GLY A 165 19.46 19.10 16.11
CA GLY A 165 19.67 19.96 17.28
C GLY A 165 20.69 19.42 18.26
N LEU A 166 20.88 18.10 18.28
CA LEU A 166 21.86 17.38 19.10
C LEU A 166 22.62 16.41 18.19
N PRO A 167 23.81 16.80 17.70
CA PRO A 167 24.54 16.05 16.67
C PRO A 167 24.74 14.60 17.09
N SER A 168 24.12 13.68 16.36
CA SER A 168 24.33 12.25 16.55
C SER A 168 25.67 11.82 15.96
N HIS A 169 26.15 10.64 16.35
CA HIS A 169 27.38 10.07 15.77
C HIS A 169 27.29 9.94 14.24
N ARG A 170 26.08 9.65 13.71
CA ARG A 170 25.81 9.57 12.26
C ARG A 170 26.04 10.91 11.55
N ILE A 171 25.78 12.03 12.22
CA ILE A 171 25.99 13.38 11.67
C ILE A 171 27.44 13.83 11.86
N MET A 172 28.01 13.57 13.04
CA MET A 172 29.38 14.00 13.36
C MET A 172 30.43 13.29 12.50
N ASN A 173 30.21 12.02 12.15
CA ASN A 173 31.12 11.22 11.33
C ASN A 173 30.59 10.99 9.91
N PHE A 174 29.79 11.93 9.41
CA PHE A 174 29.26 11.85 8.05
C PHE A 174 30.40 11.97 7.02
N SER A 175 30.53 10.96 6.18
CA SER A 175 31.34 10.98 4.97
C SER A 175 30.42 10.68 3.79
N GLU A 176 30.39 11.58 2.82
CA GLU A 176 29.52 11.47 1.64
C GLU A 176 29.82 10.19 0.85
N GLU A 177 31.10 9.90 0.63
CA GLU A 177 31.57 8.70 -0.08
C GLU A 177 31.18 7.40 0.65
N CYS A 178 31.39 7.33 1.95
CA CYS A 178 31.00 6.16 2.74
C CYS A 178 29.47 5.99 2.79
N ASN A 179 28.72 7.10 2.89
CA ASN A 179 27.27 7.08 2.93
C ASN A 179 26.66 6.63 1.61
N GLU A 180 27.21 7.05 0.46
CA GLU A 180 26.77 6.55 -0.85
C GLU A 180 26.97 5.05 -0.99
N ASN A 181 28.15 4.54 -0.60
CA ASN A 181 28.44 3.12 -0.68
C ASN A 181 27.51 2.30 0.22
N LEU A 182 27.29 2.76 1.45
CA LEU A 182 26.37 2.12 2.39
C LEU A 182 24.91 2.19 1.89
N LEU A 183 24.50 3.29 1.25
CA LEU A 183 23.17 3.40 0.64
C LEU A 183 22.98 2.40 -0.50
N ARG A 184 24.01 2.17 -1.33
CA ARG A 184 23.97 1.14 -2.38
C ARG A 184 23.82 -0.26 -1.78
N GLU A 185 24.61 -0.60 -0.76
CA GLU A 185 24.47 -1.88 -0.05
C GLU A 185 23.08 -2.06 0.56
N ASN A 186 22.53 -1.02 1.21
CA ASN A 186 21.18 -1.08 1.77
C ASN A 186 20.10 -1.28 0.69
N LEU A 187 20.30 -0.74 -0.53
CA LEU A 187 19.39 -0.97 -1.66
C LEU A 187 19.43 -2.42 -2.15
N ASP A 188 20.54 -3.13 -2.00
CA ASP A 188 20.62 -4.56 -2.35
C ASP A 188 19.80 -5.41 -1.36
N PHE A 189 19.85 -5.10 -0.06
CA PHE A 189 19.13 -5.82 0.98
C PHE A 189 17.67 -5.38 1.18
N ILE A 190 17.24 -4.29 0.53
CA ILE A 190 15.90 -3.73 0.72
C ILE A 190 14.79 -4.73 0.36
N GLU A 191 15.03 -5.64 -0.58
CA GLU A 191 14.06 -6.67 -0.96
C GLU A 191 13.87 -7.69 0.15
N GLU A 192 14.94 -8.10 0.84
CA GLU A 192 14.89 -9.01 1.97
C GLU A 192 14.18 -8.39 3.17
N LEU A 193 14.48 -7.12 3.47
CA LEU A 193 13.81 -6.37 4.54
C LEU A 193 12.30 -6.27 4.29
N ARG A 194 11.91 -6.04 3.03
CA ARG A 194 10.50 -6.06 2.61
C ARG A 194 9.88 -7.46 2.72
N GLU A 195 10.59 -8.51 2.34
CA GLU A 195 10.09 -9.88 2.46
C GLU A 195 9.87 -10.28 3.93
N LYS A 196 10.78 -9.90 4.83
CA LYS A 196 10.61 -10.08 6.28
C LYS A 196 9.38 -9.33 6.81
N ALA A 197 9.23 -8.05 6.47
CA ALA A 197 8.07 -7.26 6.86
C ALA A 197 6.75 -7.85 6.32
N PHE A 198 6.79 -8.44 5.11
CA PHE A 198 5.66 -9.14 4.52
C PHE A 198 5.22 -10.34 5.38
N LEU A 199 6.16 -11.19 5.79
CA LEU A 199 5.85 -12.35 6.64
C LEU A 199 5.21 -11.92 7.97
N CYS A 200 5.70 -10.83 8.57
CA CYS A 200 5.10 -10.23 9.78
C CYS A 200 3.64 -9.78 9.54
N ILE A 201 3.38 -9.07 8.44
CA ILE A 201 2.01 -8.64 8.08
C ILE A 201 1.09 -9.85 7.85
N GLN A 202 1.55 -10.88 7.15
CA GLN A 202 0.75 -12.09 6.90
C GLN A 202 0.41 -12.80 8.20
N ARG A 203 1.39 -12.97 9.09
CA ARG A 203 1.16 -13.54 10.42
C ARG A 203 0.13 -12.75 11.21
N TYR A 204 0.26 -11.42 11.23
CA TYR A 204 -0.71 -10.53 11.89
C TYR A 204 -2.12 -10.68 11.31
N LYS A 205 -2.26 -10.67 9.98
CA LYS A 205 -3.56 -10.87 9.30
C LYS A 205 -4.15 -12.23 9.62
N ASN A 206 -3.37 -13.30 9.59
CA ASN A 206 -3.84 -14.65 9.92
C ASN A 206 -4.33 -14.75 11.36
N ILE A 207 -3.63 -14.13 12.31
CA ILE A 207 -4.08 -14.06 13.72
C ILE A 207 -5.43 -13.33 13.82
N MET A 208 -5.58 -12.19 13.12
CA MET A 208 -6.82 -11.43 13.10
C MET A 208 -7.98 -12.20 12.45
N ILE A 209 -7.74 -12.84 11.30
CA ILE A 209 -8.70 -13.69 10.60
C ILE A 209 -9.14 -14.85 11.50
N ASN A 210 -8.19 -15.56 12.12
CA ASN A 210 -8.50 -16.67 13.01
C ASN A 210 -9.32 -16.20 14.22
N SER A 211 -8.98 -15.04 14.79
CA SER A 211 -9.71 -14.45 15.91
C SER A 211 -11.15 -14.06 15.53
N TYR A 212 -11.33 -13.48 14.33
CA TYR A 212 -12.64 -13.13 13.79
C TYR A 212 -13.45 -14.39 13.47
N ASN A 213 -12.90 -15.29 12.66
CA ASN A 213 -13.54 -16.53 12.22
C ASN A 213 -13.91 -17.45 13.39
N LYS A 214 -13.18 -17.41 14.52
CA LYS A 214 -13.54 -18.15 15.74
C LYS A 214 -14.95 -17.83 16.23
N ARG A 215 -15.48 -16.64 15.95
CA ARG A 215 -16.82 -16.18 16.37
C ARG A 215 -17.85 -16.20 15.24
N VAL A 216 -17.44 -16.50 14.01
CA VAL A 216 -18.32 -16.53 12.84
C VAL A 216 -18.92 -17.92 12.70
N LYS A 217 -20.26 -18.01 12.72
CA LYS A 217 -20.96 -19.22 12.34
C LYS A 217 -20.99 -19.30 10.82
N SER A 218 -20.28 -20.27 10.25
CA SER A 218 -20.33 -20.53 8.81
C SER A 218 -21.77 -20.84 8.38
N ARG A 219 -22.21 -20.23 7.27
CA ARG A 219 -23.48 -20.52 6.60
C ARG A 219 -23.18 -20.72 5.12
N SER A 220 -23.65 -21.82 4.56
CA SER A 220 -23.64 -22.08 3.12
C SER A 220 -24.91 -21.53 2.50
N PHE A 221 -24.80 -20.90 1.34
CA PHE A 221 -25.94 -20.43 0.55
C PHE A 221 -25.98 -21.17 -0.79
N GLN A 222 -27.17 -21.49 -1.26
CA GLN A 222 -27.45 -22.06 -2.58
C GLN A 222 -28.16 -21.02 -3.47
N VAL A 223 -28.05 -21.20 -4.79
CA VAL A 223 -28.80 -20.36 -5.74
C VAL A 223 -30.30 -20.55 -5.50
N GLY A 224 -30.99 -19.46 -5.17
CA GLY A 224 -32.41 -19.48 -4.78
C GLY A 224 -32.66 -19.18 -3.30
N ASP A 225 -31.62 -19.21 -2.46
CA ASP A 225 -31.75 -18.83 -1.04
C ASP A 225 -32.05 -17.34 -0.88
N LEU A 226 -33.02 -17.02 -0.03
CA LEU A 226 -33.32 -15.65 0.35
C LEU A 226 -32.31 -15.16 1.39
N VAL A 227 -31.65 -14.05 1.08
CA VAL A 227 -30.68 -13.40 1.98
C VAL A 227 -31.09 -11.96 2.28
N LEU A 228 -30.90 -11.55 3.53
CA LEU A 228 -31.15 -10.18 3.96
C LEU A 228 -29.96 -9.30 3.58
N ARG A 229 -30.19 -8.29 2.73
CA ARG A 229 -29.17 -7.32 2.34
C ARG A 229 -29.26 -6.12 3.25
N ARG A 230 -28.28 -5.95 4.14
CA ARG A 230 -28.21 -4.80 5.04
C ARG A 230 -28.41 -3.49 4.25
N VAL A 231 -29.30 -2.62 4.71
CA VAL A 231 -29.59 -1.34 4.05
C VAL A 231 -28.31 -0.49 4.03
N ASP A 232 -27.98 0.04 2.86
CA ASP A 232 -26.79 0.87 2.66
C ASP A 232 -26.83 2.09 3.60
N THR A 233 -25.70 2.38 4.25
CA THR A 233 -25.53 3.54 5.14
C THR A 233 -25.70 4.89 4.44
N LEU A 234 -25.82 4.88 3.11
CA LEU A 234 -26.08 6.06 2.28
C LEU A 234 -27.56 6.47 2.27
N ARG A 235 -28.48 5.59 2.70
CA ARG A 235 -29.88 5.98 2.93
C ARG A 235 -30.02 6.42 4.39
N PRO A 236 -30.69 7.56 4.67
CA PRO A 236 -31.06 7.91 6.03
C PRO A 236 -32.12 6.91 6.50
N VAL A 237 -31.68 5.90 7.24
CA VAL A 237 -32.53 4.93 7.94
C VAL A 237 -32.70 5.49 9.35
N GLY A 238 -33.93 5.84 9.73
CA GLY A 238 -34.25 6.29 11.08
C GLY A 238 -33.89 5.21 12.10
N LYS A 239 -33.70 5.60 13.37
CA LYS A 239 -33.28 4.68 14.46
C LYS A 239 -34.22 3.47 14.64
N LEU A 240 -35.44 3.54 14.12
CA LEU A 240 -36.48 2.51 14.20
C LEU A 240 -36.76 1.83 12.85
N ASP A 241 -36.11 2.25 11.78
CA ASP A 241 -36.33 1.66 10.46
C ASP A 241 -35.61 0.31 10.32
N PRO A 242 -36.11 -0.60 9.46
CA PRO A 242 -35.48 -1.89 9.23
C PRO A 242 -34.03 -1.74 8.72
N THR A 243 -33.13 -2.54 9.29
CA THR A 243 -31.70 -2.51 8.93
C THR A 243 -31.34 -3.43 7.76
N TRP A 244 -32.32 -4.09 7.15
CA TRP A 244 -32.18 -5.10 6.10
C TRP A 244 -33.20 -4.92 4.98
#